data_AF-A0A939AZU2-F1
#
_entry.id   AF-A0A939AZU2-F1
#
_cell.length_a   1.000
_cell.length_b   1.000
_cell.length_c   1.000
_cell.angle_alpha   90.00
_cell.angle_beta   90.00
_cell.angle_gamma   90.00
#
_symmetry.space_group_name_H-M   'P 1'
#
loop_
_entity.id
_entity.type
_entity.pdbx_description
1 polymer ?
#
loop_
_entity_poly.entity_id
_entity_poly.type
_entity_poly.pdbx_seq_one_letter_code
_entity_poly.pdbx_strand_id
1 'polypeptide(L)'
;MSPPARQSVARISEETGIHICTLYAWRKSWRLEGEVVPASQKDPEGWSAADKFTVVLETAGLNATELSAYCRERGLYPEQVERWRQASQDANEKPVLTLREQRELEKLRAQDQREI
;
A
#
# COMPACT_ATOMS: atom_id res chain seq x y z
N MET A 1 5.02 11.09 12.20
CA MET A 1 4.92 10.77 13.64
C MET A 1 4.35 9.38 13.77
N SER A 2 5.08 8.41 14.34
CA SER A 2 4.60 7.01 14.40
C SER A 2 3.25 6.88 15.13
N PRO A 3 2.40 5.90 14.77
CA PRO A 3 1.12 5.69 15.44
C PRO A 3 1.29 5.47 16.95
N PRO A 4 0.36 5.96 17.78
CA PRO A 4 0.52 6.02 19.25
C PRO A 4 0.62 4.65 19.95
N ALA A 5 0.37 3.54 19.24
CA ALA A 5 0.44 2.18 19.81
C ALA A 5 1.25 1.19 18.95
N ARG A 6 2.26 1.64 18.20
CA ARG A 6 3.12 0.73 17.43
C ARG A 6 3.97 -0.14 18.36
N GLN A 7 3.68 -1.43 18.44
CA GLN A 7 4.50 -2.43 19.15
C GLN A 7 5.27 -3.31 18.17
N SER A 8 6.45 -3.79 18.59
CA SER A 8 7.24 -4.74 17.81
C SER A 8 6.74 -6.17 18.02
N VAL A 9 6.93 -7.03 17.01
CA VAL A 9 6.57 -8.46 17.13
C VAL A 9 7.34 -9.15 18.26
N ALA A 10 8.57 -8.70 18.54
CA ALA A 10 9.37 -9.18 19.66
C ALA A 10 8.70 -8.85 21.01
N ARG A 11 8.24 -7.62 21.19
CA ARG A 11 7.53 -7.19 22.40
C ARG A 11 6.22 -7.96 22.60
N ILE A 12 5.45 -8.16 21.53
CA ILE A 12 4.22 -8.96 21.58
C ILE A 12 4.52 -10.41 21.98
N SER A 13 5.62 -10.98 21.49
CA SER A 13 6.05 -12.33 21.86
C SER A 13 6.41 -12.44 23.34
N GLU A 14 7.12 -11.46 23.88
CA GLU A 14 7.45 -11.38 25.32
C GLU A 14 6.21 -11.22 26.19
N GLU A 15 5.27 -10.36 25.80
CA GLU A 15 4.04 -10.08 26.58
C GLU A 15 3.03 -11.24 26.53
N THR A 16 2.92 -11.93 25.40
CA THR A 16 1.93 -13.00 25.20
C THR A 16 2.47 -14.41 25.42
N GLY A 17 3.80 -14.57 25.49
CA GLY A 17 4.46 -15.89 25.50
C GLY A 17 4.35 -16.66 24.18
N ILE A 18 3.74 -16.08 23.14
CA ILE A 18 3.61 -16.72 21.83
C ILE A 18 4.92 -16.54 21.07
N HIS A 19 5.49 -17.63 20.57
CA HIS A 19 6.73 -17.58 19.82
C HIS A 19 6.60 -16.72 18.54
N ILE A 20 7.63 -15.92 18.27
CA ILE A 20 7.70 -14.99 17.13
C ILE A 20 7.32 -15.66 15.80
N CYS A 21 7.78 -16.89 15.54
CA CYS A 21 7.44 -17.63 14.32
C CYS A 21 5.93 -17.85 14.14
N THR A 22 5.20 -18.11 15.22
CA THR A 22 3.75 -18.32 15.19
C THR A 22 3.01 -17.04 14.85
N LEU A 23 3.42 -15.91 15.43
CA LEU A 23 2.87 -14.58 15.11
C LEU A 23 3.09 -14.23 13.62
N TYR A 24 4.27 -14.53 13.07
CA TYR A 24 4.52 -14.34 11.65
C TYR A 24 3.72 -15.29 10.75
N ALA A 25 3.47 -16.54 11.19
CA ALA A 25 2.67 -17.51 10.46
C ALA A 25 1.20 -17.06 10.35
N TRP A 26 0.58 -16.64 11.46
CA TRP A 26 -0.79 -16.10 11.46
C TRP A 26 -0.91 -14.87 10.58
N ARG A 27 0.05 -13.95 10.67
CA ARG A 27 0.10 -12.77 9.80
C ARG A 27 0.15 -13.13 8.31
N LYS A 28 0.87 -14.21 7.96
CA LYS A 28 0.94 -14.71 6.58
C LYS A 28 -0.38 -15.34 6.14
N SER A 29 -1.01 -16.14 7.00
CA SER A 29 -2.31 -16.76 6.72
C SER A 29 -3.41 -15.71 6.52
N TRP A 30 -3.52 -14.73 7.40
CA TRP A 30 -4.53 -13.67 7.27
C TRP A 30 -4.35 -12.81 6.01
N ARG A 31 -3.11 -12.61 5.54
CA ARG A 31 -2.86 -11.96 4.24
C ARG A 31 -3.31 -12.79 3.05
N LEU A 32 -3.18 -14.11 3.13
CA LEU A 32 -3.66 -15.02 2.08
C LEU A 32 -5.20 -15.04 2.02
N GLU A 33 -5.85 -14.84 3.16
CA GLU A 33 -7.31 -14.72 3.28
C GLU A 33 -7.86 -13.38 2.73
N GLY A 34 -6.99 -12.45 2.31
CA GLY A 34 -7.39 -11.14 1.80
C GLY A 34 -7.64 -10.09 2.87
N GLU A 35 -7.41 -10.41 4.15
CA GLU A 35 -7.55 -9.45 5.24
C GLU A 35 -6.38 -8.46 5.20
N VAL A 36 -6.69 -7.16 5.25
CA VAL A 36 -5.67 -6.10 5.24
C VAL A 36 -4.98 -6.07 6.60
N VAL A 37 -3.98 -6.94 6.79
CA VAL A 37 -3.27 -7.03 8.08
C VAL A 37 -2.35 -5.82 8.25
N PRO A 38 -2.66 -4.91 9.18
CA PRO A 38 -1.93 -3.67 9.31
C PRO A 38 -0.71 -3.85 10.20
N ALA A 39 0.32 -4.47 9.64
CA ALA A 39 1.67 -4.42 10.19
C ALA A 39 2.62 -5.12 9.22
N SER A 40 2.61 -4.72 7.95
CA SER A 40 3.81 -4.94 7.18
C SER A 40 4.91 -4.07 7.77
N GLN A 41 6.08 -4.65 8.05
CA GLN A 41 7.27 -3.84 8.32
C GLN A 41 7.66 -3.00 7.09
N LYS A 42 7.10 -3.31 5.92
CA LYS A 42 7.22 -2.47 4.72
C LYS A 42 6.42 -1.20 4.90
N ASP A 43 7.09 -0.08 4.62
CA ASP A 43 6.45 1.22 4.50
C ASP A 43 5.21 1.13 3.62
N PRO A 44 4.14 1.91 3.91
CA PRO A 44 2.93 1.96 3.10
C PRO A 44 3.19 2.17 1.59
N GLU A 45 4.29 2.84 1.24
CA GLU A 45 4.70 3.01 -0.16
C GLU A 45 5.13 1.71 -0.85
N GLY A 46 5.63 0.73 -0.11
CA GLY A 46 6.03 -0.60 -0.60
C GLY A 46 4.88 -1.62 -0.69
N TRP A 47 3.63 -1.21 -0.46
CA TRP A 47 2.44 -2.07 -0.62
C TRP A 47 2.13 -2.30 -2.09
N SER A 48 1.49 -3.45 -2.39
CA SER A 48 1.10 -3.76 -3.77
C SER A 48 0.00 -2.80 -4.25
N ALA A 49 -0.16 -2.68 -5.57
CA ALA A 49 -1.24 -1.87 -6.15
C ALA A 49 -2.63 -2.36 -5.72
N ALA A 50 -2.80 -3.68 -5.57
CA ALA A 50 -4.04 -4.28 -5.09
C ALA A 50 -4.34 -3.87 -3.64
N ASP A 51 -3.35 -3.94 -2.74
CA ASP A 51 -3.54 -3.55 -1.33
C ASP A 51 -3.90 -2.06 -1.20
N LYS A 52 -3.22 -1.20 -1.96
CA LYS A 52 -3.52 0.25 -2.00
C LYS A 52 -4.93 0.50 -2.51
N PHE A 53 -5.36 -0.23 -3.53
CA PHE A 53 -6.72 -0.13 -4.07
C PHE A 53 -7.78 -0.59 -3.06
N THR A 54 -7.55 -1.69 -2.34
CA THR A 54 -8.46 -2.16 -1.28
C THR A 54 -8.65 -1.08 -0.21
N VAL A 55 -7.57 -0.43 0.23
CA VAL A 55 -7.67 0.69 1.19
C VAL A 55 -8.50 1.84 0.62
N VAL A 56 -8.25 2.25 -0.63
CA VAL A 56 -9.03 3.33 -1.26
C VAL A 56 -10.51 2.97 -1.37
N LEU A 57 -10.82 1.70 -1.64
CA LEU A 57 -12.19 1.20 -1.71
C LEU A 57 -12.88 1.18 -0.34
N GLU A 58 -12.23 0.63 0.69
CA GLU A 58 -12.75 0.59 2.07
C GLU A 58 -12.97 1.99 2.64
N THR A 59 -12.10 2.93 2.29
CA THR A 59 -12.17 4.33 2.76
C THR A 59 -13.05 5.23 1.89
N ALA A 60 -13.64 4.72 0.82
CA ALA A 60 -14.42 5.52 -0.13
C ALA A 60 -15.66 6.19 0.52
N GLY A 61 -16.29 5.51 1.49
CA GLY A 61 -17.48 5.98 2.19
C GLY A 61 -17.24 6.57 3.58
N LEU A 62 -15.99 6.62 4.05
CA LEU A 62 -15.68 7.07 5.41
C LEU A 62 -15.60 8.60 5.49
N ASN A 63 -16.10 9.17 6.58
CA ASN A 63 -15.90 10.58 6.90
C ASN A 63 -14.46 10.84 7.42
N ALA A 64 -14.07 12.10 7.60
CA ALA A 64 -12.71 12.45 8.01
C ALA A 64 -12.29 11.85 9.38
N THR A 65 -13.24 11.70 10.31
CA THR A 65 -13.00 11.12 11.63
C THR A 65 -12.82 9.61 11.55
N GLU A 66 -13.66 8.94 10.77
CA GLU A 66 -13.60 7.50 10.51
C GLU A 66 -12.34 7.14 9.72
N LEU A 67 -11.99 7.93 8.71
CA LEU A 67 -10.75 7.78 7.95
C LEU A 67 -9.54 7.90 8.88
N SER A 68 -9.55 8.87 9.80
CA SER A 68 -8.47 9.04 10.78
C SER A 68 -8.36 7.86 11.75
N ALA A 69 -9.49 7.29 12.19
CA ALA A 69 -9.51 6.09 13.03
C ALA A 69 -8.97 4.87 12.27
N TYR A 70 -9.48 4.63 11.07
CA TYR A 70 -9.03 3.58 10.15
C TYR A 70 -7.53 3.67 9.88
N CYS A 71 -7.03 4.87 9.63
CA CYS A 71 -5.61 5.13 9.40
C CYS A 71 -4.75 4.81 10.63
N ARG A 72 -5.20 5.18 11.83
CA ARG A 72 -4.49 4.88 13.09
C ARG A 72 -4.39 3.39 13.37
N GLU A 73 -5.49 2.66 13.18
CA GLU A 73 -5.52 1.20 13.31
C GLU A 73 -4.58 0.54 12.31
N ARG A 74 -4.51 1.09 11.09
CA ARG A 74 -3.75 0.48 10.01
C ARG A 74 -2.30 0.94 9.88
N GLY A 75 -1.88 1.89 10.70
CA GLY A 75 -0.57 2.52 10.60
C GLY A 75 -0.38 3.35 9.33
N LEU A 76 -1.48 3.84 8.76
CA LEU A 76 -1.53 4.70 7.59
C LEU A 76 -1.74 6.16 8.01
N TYR A 77 -1.50 7.07 7.09
CA TYR A 77 -1.87 8.48 7.24
C TYR A 77 -2.99 8.84 6.25
N PRO A 78 -3.98 9.68 6.64
CA PRO A 78 -5.04 10.12 5.74
C PRO A 78 -4.52 10.68 4.42
N GLU A 79 -3.40 11.40 4.45
CA GLU A 79 -2.74 11.98 3.28
C GLU A 79 -2.23 10.91 2.31
N GLN A 80 -1.83 9.73 2.81
CA GLN A 80 -1.40 8.61 1.96
C GLN A 80 -2.59 7.99 1.22
N VAL A 81 -3.71 7.83 1.91
CA VAL A 81 -4.95 7.31 1.32
C VAL A 81 -5.45 8.25 0.24
N GLU A 82 -5.41 9.57 0.49
CA GLU A 82 -5.81 10.57 -0.49
C GLU A 82 -4.91 10.56 -1.73
N ARG A 83 -3.58 10.43 -1.53
CA ARG A 83 -2.64 10.28 -2.64
C ARG A 83 -2.92 9.04 -3.49
N TRP A 84 -3.31 7.92 -2.87
CA TRP A 84 -3.68 6.71 -3.61
C TRP A 84 -5.02 6.84 -4.32
N ARG A 85 -5.99 7.56 -3.74
CA ARG A 85 -7.25 7.89 -4.39
C ARG A 85 -7.01 8.70 -5.67
N GLN A 86 -6.22 9.76 -5.57
CA GLN A 86 -5.84 10.59 -6.72
C GLN A 86 -5.10 9.77 -7.77
N ALA A 87 -4.09 9.00 -7.38
CA ALA A 87 -3.36 8.15 -8.32
C ALA A 87 -4.26 7.11 -9.04
N SER A 88 -5.31 6.62 -8.38
CA SER A 88 -6.30 5.71 -8.96
C SER A 88 -7.21 6.42 -9.98
N GLN A 89 -7.60 7.66 -9.70
CA GLN A 89 -8.38 8.50 -10.62
C GLN A 89 -7.55 8.88 -11.84
N ASP A 90 -6.33 9.37 -11.62
CA ASP A 90 -5.38 9.79 -12.66
C ASP A 90 -4.90 8.62 -13.54
N ALA A 91 -4.89 7.39 -13.01
CA ALA A 91 -4.50 6.20 -13.76
C ALA A 91 -5.39 5.97 -14.99
N ASN A 92 -6.66 6.40 -14.92
CA ASN A 92 -7.59 6.33 -16.05
C ASN A 92 -7.56 7.59 -16.94
N GLU A 93 -6.97 8.70 -16.47
CA GLU A 93 -6.83 9.93 -17.27
C GLU A 93 -5.62 9.91 -18.19
N LYS A 94 -4.57 9.16 -17.85
CA LYS A 94 -3.48 8.92 -18.80
C LYS A 94 -4.06 8.15 -19.98
N PRO A 95 -3.99 8.65 -21.22
CA PRO A 95 -4.28 7.82 -22.36
C PRO A 95 -3.32 6.64 -22.24
N VAL A 96 -3.88 5.44 -22.06
CA VAL A 96 -3.11 4.22 -22.22
C VAL A 96 -2.59 4.31 -23.64
N LEU A 97 -1.34 4.75 -23.80
CA LEU A 97 -0.65 4.69 -25.06
C LEU A 97 -0.89 3.29 -25.56
N THR A 98 -1.51 3.20 -26.72
CA THR A 98 -1.73 1.91 -27.36
C THR A 98 -0.38 1.20 -27.41
N LEU A 99 -0.38 -0.14 -27.39
CA LEU A 99 0.87 -0.93 -27.49
C LEU A 99 1.80 -0.46 -28.63
N ARG A 100 1.22 0.16 -29.66
CA ARG A 100 1.92 0.79 -30.79
C ARG A 100 2.66 2.07 -30.38
N GLU A 101 1.98 2.99 -29.71
CA GLU A 101 2.55 4.26 -29.25
C GLU A 101 3.61 4.04 -28.14
N GLN A 102 3.45 3.04 -27.28
CA GLN A 102 4.48 2.67 -26.30
C GLN A 102 5.77 2.18 -26.98
N ARG A 103 5.65 1.33 -28.01
CA ARG A 103 6.81 0.85 -28.78
C ARG A 103 7.49 1.96 -29.57
N GLU A 104 6.74 2.94 -30.08
CA GLU A 104 7.31 4.11 -30.76
C GLU A 104 8.07 5.00 -29.78
N LEU A 105 7.53 5.23 -28.57
CA LEU A 105 8.21 5.99 -27.53
C LEU A 105 9.49 5.30 -27.04
N GLU A 106 9.49 3.98 -26.90
CA GLU A 106 10.69 3.19 -26.56
C GLU A 106 11.76 3.27 -27.65
N LYS A 107 11.37 3.18 -28.93
CA LYS A 107 12.30 3.35 -30.06
C LYS A 107 12.90 4.74 -30.10
N LEU A 108 12.11 5.78 -29.85
CA LEU A 108 12.56 7.17 -29.82
C LEU A 108 13.59 7.39 -28.71
N ARG A 109 13.32 6.88 -27.51
CA ARG A 109 14.26 6.91 -26.37
C ARG A 109 15.55 6.14 -26.64
N ALA A 110 15.46 5.00 -27.33
CA ALA A 110 16.63 4.21 -27.72
C ALA A 110 17.47 4.87 -28.83
N GLN A 111 16.86 5.71 -29.67
CA GLN A 111 17.57 6.54 -30.65
C GLN A 111 18.30 7.71 -29.97
N ASP A 112 17.62 8.42 -29.06
CA ASP A 112 18.22 9.53 -28.31
C ASP A 112 19.43 9.08 -27.47
N GLN A 113 19.37 7.87 -26.88
CA GLN A 113 20.51 7.28 -26.17
C GLN A 113 21.67 6.83 -27.06
N ARG A 114 21.48 6.75 -28.38
CA ARG A 114 22.53 6.38 -29.35
C ARG A 114 23.21 7.59 -29.98
N GLU A 115 22.58 8.77 -29.89
CA GLU A 115 23.11 10.03 -30.42
C GLU A 115 23.89 10.86 -29.39
N ILE A 116 24.01 10.35 -28.15
CA ILE A 116 24.89 10.86 -27.07
C ILE A 116 26.09 9.92 -26.93
#